data_AF-T1KAW4-F1
#
_entry.id   AF-T1KAW4-F1
#
_cell.length_a   1.000
_cell.length_b   1.000
_cell.length_c   1.000
_cell.angle_alpha   90.00
_cell.angle_beta   90.00
_cell.angle_gamma   90.00
#
_symmetry.space_group_name_H-M   'P 1'
#
loop_
_entity.id
_entity.type
_entity.pdbx_description
1 polymer ?
#
loop_
_entity_poly.entity_id
_entity_poly.type
_entity_poly.pdbx_seq_one_letter_code
_entity_poly.pdbx_strand_id
1 'polypeptide(L)'
;MTLGKGPYDTVQFIWNDFKRQNYTTGYIEDDPKFALFNYLAKGFKKPPTDWYTRPYWMKMDYDRGNQERSLCYKQKPKIIYWLKQIKQFLNKVNKTKQPFFLWSFYIQVTHDDFNNAQLIDQYIADFINSYRHILENTVFVVMGDHGNRFGPLSRTEYGQIETRMPLFNIHVPPQLLHKHQHLAHHLKMNEKRLTTWLDVRKMLKDIVSDNYEPIVSSSKRDAYSVWREEVPLDRTCKDALIPMEFCLCIKKQSFLVDSQLAQIVSTALVTRLNQALSKSNNICYELSLKEIHNVKIVRLPGEPNPRDRVEVTLSVNPSNGLFQAQLYLKNAKNLNNSGIDDWILEGDVSRLDSYGNQSSCINDRVLRKYCYCRKIIHSR
;
A
#
# COMPACT_ATOMS: atom_id res chain seq x y z
N MET A 1 -2.46 -4.42 14.04
CA MET A 1 -2.20 -5.88 13.92
C MET A 1 -1.47 -6.13 12.61
N THR A 2 -0.22 -6.55 12.66
CA THR A 2 0.43 -7.17 11.49
C THR A 2 -0.14 -8.58 11.37
N LEU A 3 -0.80 -8.88 10.25
CA LEU A 3 -1.14 -10.27 9.94
C LEU A 3 0.17 -11.06 9.93
N GLY A 4 0.21 -12.20 10.66
CA GLY A 4 1.39 -13.06 10.70
C GLY A 4 1.76 -13.60 9.31
N LYS A 5 2.75 -14.49 9.20
CA LYS A 5 3.18 -15.06 7.90
C LYS A 5 2.18 -16.04 7.26
N GLY A 6 0.91 -16.00 7.67
CA GLY A 6 -0.12 -16.94 7.25
C GLY A 6 0.11 -18.37 7.80
N PRO A 7 -0.67 -19.36 7.32
CA PRO A 7 -1.66 -19.20 6.25
C PRO A 7 -2.86 -18.32 6.67
N TYR A 8 -3.50 -17.67 5.71
CA TYR A 8 -4.55 -16.66 5.96
C TYR A 8 -5.98 -17.22 5.92
N ASP A 9 -6.15 -18.54 5.89
CA ASP A 9 -7.46 -19.20 5.78
C ASP A 9 -8.44 -18.83 6.91
N THR A 10 -7.96 -18.44 8.09
CA THR A 10 -8.81 -18.05 9.23
C THR A 10 -9.17 -16.57 9.25
N VAL A 11 -8.62 -15.77 8.33
CA VAL A 11 -8.86 -14.32 8.27
C VAL A 11 -10.18 -14.06 7.53
N GLN A 12 -11.02 -13.20 8.10
CA GLN A 12 -12.29 -12.79 7.50
C GLN A 12 -12.09 -11.64 6.49
N PHE A 13 -11.92 -12.00 5.22
CA PHE A 13 -11.80 -11.05 4.12
C PHE A 13 -13.17 -10.62 3.57
N ILE A 14 -13.20 -9.51 2.83
CA ILE A 14 -14.46 -8.97 2.29
C ILE A 14 -15.17 -9.94 1.34
N TRP A 15 -14.43 -10.74 0.58
CA TRP A 15 -15.03 -11.76 -0.29
C TRP A 15 -15.78 -12.85 0.52
N ASN A 16 -15.43 -13.10 1.78
CA ASN A 16 -16.20 -14.01 2.64
C ASN A 16 -17.58 -13.43 2.95
N ASP A 17 -17.69 -12.11 3.09
CA ASP A 17 -18.96 -11.42 3.33
C ASP A 17 -19.87 -11.56 2.09
N PHE A 18 -19.32 -11.32 0.90
CA PHE A 18 -20.01 -11.56 -0.38
C PHE A 18 -20.39 -13.03 -0.58
N LYS A 19 -19.50 -13.97 -0.25
CA LYS A 19 -19.77 -15.40 -0.37
C LYS A 19 -20.96 -15.85 0.48
N ARG A 20 -21.10 -15.32 1.70
CA ARG A 20 -22.25 -15.60 2.58
C ARG A 20 -23.59 -15.09 2.02
N GLN A 21 -23.55 -14.10 1.13
CA GLN A 21 -24.72 -13.60 0.39
C GLN A 21 -24.88 -14.27 -0.98
N ASN A 22 -24.31 -15.45 -1.18
CA ASN A 22 -24.38 -16.25 -2.41
C ASN A 22 -23.75 -15.61 -3.66
N TYR A 23 -22.84 -14.65 -3.50
CA TYR A 23 -22.05 -14.15 -4.63
C TYR A 23 -21.02 -15.20 -5.06
N THR A 24 -20.80 -15.30 -6.38
CA THR A 24 -19.62 -15.98 -6.92
C THR A 24 -18.40 -15.10 -6.70
N THR A 25 -17.37 -15.63 -6.04
CA THR A 25 -16.19 -14.86 -5.65
C THR A 25 -14.97 -15.15 -6.51
N GLY A 26 -14.18 -14.15 -6.86
CA GLY A 26 -12.96 -14.30 -7.62
C GLY A 26 -11.79 -13.50 -7.05
N TYR A 27 -10.60 -14.11 -7.10
CA TYR A 27 -9.32 -13.49 -6.78
C TYR A 27 -8.27 -13.85 -7.84
N ILE A 28 -7.77 -12.83 -8.54
CA ILE A 28 -6.85 -12.98 -9.68
C ILE A 28 -5.63 -12.08 -9.48
N GLU A 29 -4.44 -12.66 -9.59
CA GLU A 29 -3.14 -11.99 -9.59
C GLU A 29 -2.20 -12.65 -10.60
N ASP A 30 -1.37 -11.86 -11.27
CA ASP A 30 -0.49 -12.32 -12.35
C ASP A 30 0.96 -12.64 -11.94
N ASP A 31 1.37 -12.30 -10.70
CA ASP A 31 2.70 -12.58 -10.17
C ASP A 31 2.66 -13.47 -8.90
N PRO A 32 2.86 -14.78 -9.03
CA PRO A 32 2.90 -15.71 -7.90
C PRO A 32 3.93 -15.39 -6.81
N LYS A 33 5.03 -14.70 -7.15
CA LYS A 33 6.13 -14.38 -6.23
C LYS A 33 5.86 -13.11 -5.43
N PHE A 34 5.28 -12.09 -6.07
CA PHE A 34 4.97 -10.78 -5.47
C PHE A 34 3.50 -10.60 -5.09
N ALA A 35 2.66 -11.62 -5.32
CA ALA A 35 1.27 -11.68 -4.88
C ALA A 35 1.06 -11.23 -3.41
N LEU A 36 -0.02 -10.49 -3.16
CA LEU A 36 -0.30 -9.78 -1.90
C LEU A 36 -0.16 -10.67 -0.66
N PHE A 37 -0.69 -11.89 -0.77
CA PHE A 37 -0.70 -12.86 0.33
C PHE A 37 0.46 -13.87 0.29
N ASN A 38 1.31 -13.86 -0.73
CA ASN A 38 2.39 -14.85 -0.89
C ASN A 38 3.80 -14.25 -0.75
N TYR A 39 3.99 -12.95 -0.95
CA TYR A 39 5.31 -12.33 -0.82
C TYR A 39 5.87 -12.45 0.61
N LEU A 40 6.89 -13.28 0.84
CA LEU A 40 7.43 -13.56 2.19
C LEU A 40 6.38 -14.08 3.19
N ALA A 41 5.32 -14.72 2.68
CA ALA A 41 4.21 -15.26 3.47
C ALA A 41 3.72 -16.60 2.89
N LYS A 42 2.97 -17.35 3.69
CA LYS A 42 2.47 -18.69 3.31
C LYS A 42 1.22 -18.66 2.42
N GLY A 43 0.58 -17.51 2.24
CA GLY A 43 -0.66 -17.41 1.46
C GLY A 43 -1.81 -18.17 2.09
N PHE A 44 -2.49 -18.98 1.28
CA PHE A 44 -3.66 -19.77 1.67
C PHE A 44 -3.38 -21.27 1.46
N LYS A 45 -3.91 -22.11 2.34
CA LYS A 45 -3.90 -23.56 2.16
C LYS A 45 -5.01 -24.01 1.21
N LYS A 46 -6.20 -23.42 1.33
CA LYS A 46 -7.33 -23.65 0.43
C LYS A 46 -7.54 -22.44 -0.49
N PRO A 47 -8.10 -22.63 -1.70
CA PRO A 47 -8.50 -21.49 -2.53
C PRO A 47 -9.41 -20.53 -1.73
N PRO A 48 -9.06 -19.23 -1.61
CA PRO A 48 -9.81 -18.28 -0.79
C PRO A 48 -11.13 -17.82 -1.43
N THR A 49 -11.31 -18.10 -2.72
CA THR A 49 -12.47 -17.69 -3.54
C THR A 49 -12.83 -18.82 -4.52
N ASP A 50 -14.03 -18.75 -5.10
CA ASP A 50 -14.52 -19.73 -6.08
C ASP A 50 -13.66 -19.77 -7.35
N TRP A 51 -13.17 -18.60 -7.78
CA TRP A 51 -12.26 -18.44 -8.90
C TRP A 51 -10.90 -17.97 -8.40
N TYR A 52 -9.92 -18.88 -8.30
CA TYR A 52 -8.58 -18.59 -7.81
C TYR A 52 -7.51 -19.08 -8.79
N THR A 53 -6.92 -18.15 -9.54
CA THR A 53 -6.09 -18.48 -10.72
C THR A 53 -4.61 -18.64 -10.40
N ARG A 54 -4.20 -18.59 -9.14
CA ARG A 54 -2.78 -18.69 -8.78
C ARG A 54 -2.08 -19.95 -9.33
N PRO A 55 -2.67 -21.16 -9.30
CA PRO A 55 -2.03 -22.35 -9.91
C PRO A 55 -1.73 -22.19 -11.41
N TYR A 56 -2.59 -21.48 -12.15
CA TYR A 56 -2.38 -21.17 -13.56
C TYR A 56 -1.13 -20.29 -13.76
N TRP A 57 -0.98 -19.26 -12.93
CA TRP A 57 0.18 -18.37 -12.99
C TRP A 57 1.47 -19.02 -12.49
N MET A 58 1.40 -19.90 -11.49
CA MET A 58 2.55 -20.71 -11.07
C MET A 58 3.06 -21.59 -12.22
N LYS A 59 2.16 -22.22 -12.97
CA LYS A 59 2.55 -23.04 -14.12
C LYS A 59 3.21 -22.20 -15.21
N MET A 60 2.67 -21.01 -15.47
CA MET A 60 3.24 -20.07 -16.44
C MET A 60 4.66 -19.63 -16.05
N ASP A 61 4.88 -19.32 -14.77
CA ASP A 61 6.21 -18.96 -14.26
C ASP A 61 7.18 -20.15 -14.27
N TYR A 62 6.70 -21.35 -13.93
CA TYR A 62 7.50 -22.57 -14.02
C TYR A 62 7.98 -22.83 -15.46
N ASP A 63 7.09 -22.68 -16.45
CA ASP A 63 7.41 -22.89 -17.87
C ASP A 63 8.43 -21.90 -18.43
N ARG A 64 8.55 -20.72 -17.82
CA ARG A 64 9.54 -19.71 -18.21
C ARG A 64 10.95 -20.07 -17.74
N GLY A 65 11.09 -20.91 -16.71
CA GLY A 65 12.38 -21.22 -16.10
C GLY A 65 13.13 -19.97 -15.64
N ASN A 66 14.42 -19.88 -15.96
CA ASN A 66 15.30 -18.77 -15.58
C ASN A 66 15.26 -17.56 -16.52
N GLN A 67 14.39 -17.54 -17.54
CA GLN A 67 14.24 -16.33 -18.34
C GLN A 67 13.71 -15.23 -17.40
N GLU A 68 14.41 -14.10 -17.36
CA GLU A 68 14.08 -12.93 -16.53
C GLU A 68 12.62 -12.49 -16.74
N ARG A 69 12.15 -11.56 -15.89
CA ARG A 69 10.77 -11.02 -15.82
C ARG A 69 10.26 -10.43 -17.14
N SER A 70 10.08 -11.27 -18.16
CA SER A 70 9.47 -10.90 -19.42
C SER A 70 8.00 -10.61 -19.13
N LEU A 71 7.55 -9.46 -19.61
CA LEU A 71 6.14 -9.09 -19.67
C LEU A 71 5.37 -9.94 -20.71
N CYS A 72 6.06 -10.89 -21.36
CA CYS A 72 5.50 -11.82 -22.34
C CYS A 72 5.55 -13.27 -21.85
N TYR A 73 4.59 -14.07 -22.31
CA TYR A 73 4.59 -15.52 -22.21
C TYR A 73 4.21 -16.12 -23.57
N LYS A 74 5.06 -17.00 -24.10
CA LYS A 74 4.91 -17.61 -25.45
C LYS A 74 4.62 -16.54 -26.52
N GLN A 75 5.47 -15.51 -26.59
CA GLN A 75 5.40 -14.40 -27.56
C GLN A 75 4.16 -13.50 -27.45
N LYS A 76 3.35 -13.61 -26.38
CA LYS A 76 2.19 -12.74 -26.14
C LYS A 76 2.33 -11.98 -24.83
N PRO A 77 1.94 -10.70 -24.75
CA PRO A 77 1.89 -9.95 -23.50
C PRO A 77 1.06 -10.67 -22.42
N LYS A 78 1.59 -10.72 -21.19
CA LYS A 78 0.94 -11.38 -20.05
C LYS A 78 -0.43 -10.79 -19.70
N ILE A 79 -0.62 -9.50 -19.96
CA ILE A 79 -1.90 -8.80 -19.79
C ILE A 79 -3.03 -9.49 -20.56
N ILE A 80 -2.76 -10.06 -21.73
CA ILE A 80 -3.77 -10.79 -22.53
C ILE A 80 -4.28 -12.01 -21.76
N TYR A 81 -3.39 -12.74 -21.09
CA TYR A 81 -3.75 -13.92 -20.29
C TYR A 81 -4.49 -13.52 -19.01
N TRP A 82 -4.09 -12.43 -18.36
CA TRP A 82 -4.79 -11.88 -17.19
C TRP A 82 -6.21 -11.43 -17.53
N LEU A 83 -6.38 -10.64 -18.58
CA LEU A 83 -7.69 -10.27 -19.10
C LEU A 83 -8.50 -11.50 -19.48
N LYS A 84 -7.89 -12.53 -20.10
CA LYS A 84 -8.59 -13.78 -20.42
C LYS A 84 -9.17 -14.46 -19.17
N GLN A 85 -8.47 -14.45 -18.03
CA GLN A 85 -9.00 -15.02 -16.79
C GLN A 85 -10.23 -14.26 -16.29
N ILE A 86 -10.18 -12.92 -16.34
CA ILE A 86 -11.32 -12.07 -15.97
C ILE A 86 -12.49 -12.33 -16.93
N LYS A 87 -12.24 -12.36 -18.24
CA LYS A 87 -13.24 -12.64 -19.27
C LYS A 87 -13.95 -13.99 -19.04
N GLN A 88 -13.21 -15.04 -18.70
CA GLN A 88 -13.78 -16.35 -18.42
C GLN A 88 -14.68 -16.33 -17.18
N PHE A 89 -14.24 -15.66 -16.11
CA PHE A 89 -15.04 -15.45 -14.91
C PHE A 89 -16.34 -14.69 -15.22
N LEU A 90 -16.25 -13.54 -15.88
CA LEU A 90 -17.40 -12.71 -16.24
C LEU A 90 -18.39 -13.44 -17.16
N ASN A 91 -17.89 -14.17 -18.16
CA ASN A 91 -18.74 -14.97 -19.04
C ASN A 91 -19.48 -16.08 -18.28
N LYS A 92 -18.83 -16.71 -17.29
CA LYS A 92 -19.43 -17.75 -16.47
C LYS A 92 -20.57 -17.18 -15.61
N VAL A 93 -20.33 -16.09 -14.88
CA VAL A 93 -21.33 -15.49 -13.98
C VAL A 93 -22.48 -14.86 -14.76
N ASN A 94 -22.22 -14.27 -15.94
CA ASN A 94 -23.25 -13.75 -16.83
C ASN A 94 -24.16 -14.88 -17.36
N LYS A 95 -23.56 -16.00 -17.81
CA LYS A 95 -24.32 -17.18 -18.27
C LYS A 95 -25.21 -17.76 -17.16
N THR A 96 -24.71 -17.80 -15.92
CA THR A 96 -25.48 -18.33 -14.78
C THR A 96 -26.37 -17.29 -14.11
N LYS A 97 -26.31 -16.02 -14.54
CA LYS A 97 -27.00 -14.88 -13.92
C LYS A 97 -26.78 -14.78 -12.41
N GLN A 98 -25.58 -15.14 -11.94
CA GLN A 98 -25.23 -15.09 -10.51
C GLN A 98 -24.54 -13.76 -10.19
N PRO A 99 -24.84 -13.13 -9.04
CA PRO A 99 -24.10 -11.96 -8.59
C PRO A 99 -22.65 -12.35 -8.29
N PHE A 100 -21.72 -11.40 -8.40
CA PHE A 100 -20.30 -11.70 -8.27
C PHE A 100 -19.51 -10.61 -7.55
N PHE A 101 -18.44 -11.03 -6.89
CA PHE A 101 -17.40 -10.15 -6.37
C PHE A 101 -16.07 -10.61 -6.96
N LEU A 102 -15.36 -9.71 -7.64
CA LEU A 102 -14.07 -10.00 -8.24
C LEU A 102 -13.02 -9.01 -7.77
N TRP A 103 -11.98 -9.51 -7.10
CA TRP A 103 -10.75 -8.79 -6.87
C TRP A 103 -9.70 -9.23 -7.89
N SER A 104 -9.30 -8.33 -8.78
CA SER A 104 -8.28 -8.61 -9.78
C SER A 104 -7.17 -7.58 -9.68
N PHE A 105 -5.94 -8.03 -9.46
CA PHE A 105 -4.79 -7.18 -9.21
C PHE A 105 -3.66 -7.53 -10.17
N TYR A 106 -3.20 -6.55 -10.95
CA TYR A 106 -2.18 -6.75 -11.98
C TYR A 106 -0.89 -6.07 -11.55
N ILE A 107 0.15 -6.88 -11.33
CA ILE A 107 1.35 -6.53 -10.59
C ILE A 107 2.50 -6.22 -11.57
N GLN A 108 2.81 -7.13 -12.50
CA GLN A 108 4.15 -7.18 -13.13
C GLN A 108 4.55 -5.91 -13.88
N VAL A 109 3.63 -5.31 -14.64
CA VAL A 109 3.98 -4.26 -15.61
C VAL A 109 4.44 -2.98 -14.92
N THR A 110 3.75 -2.57 -13.85
CA THR A 110 4.00 -1.29 -13.16
C THR A 110 4.82 -1.46 -11.88
N HIS A 111 5.16 -2.69 -11.47
CA HIS A 111 5.82 -2.96 -10.19
C HIS A 111 7.17 -2.25 -10.04
N ASP A 112 8.01 -2.28 -11.07
CA ASP A 112 9.38 -1.72 -11.02
C ASP A 112 9.48 -0.34 -11.70
N ASP A 113 8.63 -0.05 -12.68
CA ASP A 113 8.60 1.22 -13.41
C ASP A 113 7.15 1.61 -13.75
N PHE A 114 6.69 2.73 -13.19
CA PHE A 114 5.34 3.23 -13.41
C PHE A 114 5.11 3.70 -14.86
N ASN A 115 6.17 4.07 -15.60
CA ASN A 115 6.05 4.48 -17.01
C ASN A 115 5.55 3.36 -17.91
N ASN A 116 5.64 2.10 -17.46
CA ASN A 116 5.10 0.96 -18.18
C ASN A 116 3.56 0.89 -18.15
N ALA A 117 2.87 1.73 -17.36
CA ALA A 117 1.41 1.80 -17.38
C ALA A 117 0.84 2.03 -18.79
N GLN A 118 1.53 2.83 -19.61
CA GLN A 118 1.15 3.07 -21.02
C GLN A 118 1.09 1.78 -21.87
N LEU A 119 1.86 0.74 -21.51
CA LEU A 119 1.91 -0.52 -22.26
C LEU A 119 0.62 -1.35 -22.12
N ILE A 120 -0.18 -1.08 -21.09
CA ILE A 120 -1.41 -1.82 -20.81
C ILE A 120 -2.68 -0.98 -20.97
N ASP A 121 -2.55 0.34 -21.12
CA ASP A 121 -3.68 1.28 -21.17
C ASP A 121 -4.74 0.86 -22.21
N GLN A 122 -4.33 0.69 -23.48
CA GLN A 122 -5.23 0.28 -24.55
C GLN A 122 -5.90 -1.08 -24.28
N TYR A 123 -5.16 -2.05 -23.72
CA TYR A 123 -5.71 -3.37 -23.40
C TYR A 123 -6.82 -3.30 -22.34
N ILE A 124 -6.65 -2.43 -21.34
CA ILE A 124 -7.66 -2.19 -20.31
C ILE A 124 -8.87 -1.46 -20.90
N ALA A 125 -8.65 -0.41 -21.70
CA ALA A 125 -9.71 0.34 -22.36
C ALA A 125 -10.57 -0.56 -23.26
N ASP A 126 -9.94 -1.37 -24.12
CA ASP A 126 -10.61 -2.32 -25.00
C ASP A 126 -11.41 -3.36 -24.22
N PHE A 127 -10.87 -3.84 -23.09
CA PHE A 127 -11.57 -4.77 -22.21
C PHE A 127 -12.84 -4.14 -21.61
N ILE A 128 -12.72 -2.94 -21.03
CA ILE A 128 -13.85 -2.22 -20.43
C ILE A 128 -14.94 -1.99 -21.49
N ASN A 129 -14.57 -1.52 -22.67
CA ASN A 129 -15.51 -1.31 -23.78
C ASN A 129 -16.19 -2.62 -24.22
N SER A 130 -15.43 -3.71 -24.36
CA SER A 130 -15.98 -5.01 -24.78
C SER A 130 -16.92 -5.65 -23.74
N TYR A 131 -16.71 -5.37 -22.46
CA TYR A 131 -17.47 -5.94 -21.34
C TYR A 131 -18.48 -4.97 -20.73
N ARG A 132 -18.71 -3.84 -21.39
CA ARG A 132 -19.60 -2.77 -20.93
C ARG A 132 -20.99 -3.26 -20.52
N HIS A 133 -21.57 -4.20 -21.29
CA HIS A 133 -22.87 -4.82 -21.00
C HIS A 133 -22.96 -5.53 -19.63
N ILE A 134 -21.84 -5.99 -19.06
CA ILE A 134 -21.77 -6.54 -17.70
C ILE A 134 -21.38 -5.44 -16.70
N LEU A 135 -20.41 -4.61 -17.07
CA LEU A 135 -19.86 -3.58 -16.18
C LEU A 135 -20.82 -2.43 -15.88
N GLU A 136 -21.74 -2.09 -16.78
CA GLU A 136 -22.76 -1.04 -16.55
C GLU A 136 -23.75 -1.39 -15.43
N ASN A 137 -23.93 -2.68 -15.14
CA ASN A 137 -24.73 -3.15 -14.01
C ASN A 137 -23.86 -3.67 -12.85
N THR A 138 -22.59 -3.25 -12.80
CA THR A 138 -21.63 -3.62 -11.76
C THR A 138 -21.04 -2.37 -11.11
N VAL A 139 -20.87 -2.37 -9.78
CA VAL A 139 -19.98 -1.38 -9.15
C VAL A 139 -18.53 -1.74 -9.50
N PHE A 140 -17.92 -0.96 -10.39
CA PHE A 140 -16.61 -1.25 -10.98
C PHE A 140 -15.57 -0.23 -10.53
N VAL A 141 -14.46 -0.70 -9.97
CA VAL A 141 -13.40 0.14 -9.42
C VAL A 141 -12.09 -0.11 -10.18
N VAL A 142 -11.42 0.97 -10.57
CA VAL A 142 -10.02 0.96 -11.03
C VAL A 142 -9.20 1.70 -9.99
N MET A 143 -8.15 1.05 -9.49
CA MET A 143 -7.34 1.60 -8.40
C MET A 143 -5.88 1.20 -8.47
N GLY A 144 -5.03 1.99 -7.81
CA GLY A 144 -3.67 1.60 -7.42
C GLY A 144 -3.64 1.19 -5.95
N ASP A 145 -2.68 0.36 -5.55
CA ASP A 145 -2.42 0.04 -4.14
C ASP A 145 -1.55 1.10 -3.45
N HIS A 146 -0.56 1.64 -4.18
CA HIS A 146 0.30 2.74 -3.77
C HIS A 146 0.89 3.48 -4.99
N GLY A 147 1.48 4.66 -4.78
CA GLY A 147 2.29 5.31 -5.81
C GLY A 147 3.74 4.78 -5.85
N ASN A 148 4.61 5.37 -6.69
CA ASN A 148 5.96 4.86 -6.88
C ASN A 148 6.86 5.07 -5.64
N ARG A 149 7.28 3.97 -5.00
CA ARG A 149 8.00 3.97 -3.72
C ARG A 149 9.50 4.27 -3.82
N PHE A 150 10.10 4.12 -5.01
CA PHE A 150 11.54 4.21 -5.20
C PHE A 150 11.91 5.08 -6.40
N GLY A 151 13.17 5.47 -6.45
CA GLY A 151 13.75 6.20 -7.58
C GLY A 151 13.65 7.73 -7.45
N PRO A 152 14.15 8.47 -8.44
CA PRO A 152 14.31 9.92 -8.34
C PRO A 152 13.02 10.68 -8.05
N LEU A 153 11.89 10.24 -8.63
CA LEU A 153 10.60 10.91 -8.44
C LEU A 153 10.18 10.91 -6.96
N SER A 154 10.28 9.76 -6.27
CA SER A 154 9.94 9.60 -4.85
C SER A 154 10.72 10.54 -3.91
N ARG A 155 11.84 11.10 -4.38
CA ARG A 155 12.68 12.04 -3.62
C ARG A 155 12.23 13.50 -3.75
N THR A 156 11.34 13.80 -4.70
CA THR A 156 10.78 15.14 -4.89
C THR A 156 9.54 15.33 -4.02
N GLU A 157 9.13 16.58 -3.78
CA GLU A 157 7.93 16.86 -2.98
C GLU A 157 6.65 16.36 -3.67
N TYR A 158 6.57 16.48 -5.01
CA TYR A 158 5.47 15.94 -5.80
C TYR A 158 5.42 14.41 -5.76
N GLY A 159 6.56 13.73 -5.97
CA GLY A 159 6.58 12.27 -5.90
C GLY A 159 6.24 11.73 -4.51
N GLN A 160 6.56 12.49 -3.46
CA GLN A 160 6.14 12.18 -2.10
C GLN A 160 4.62 12.26 -1.90
N ILE A 161 3.92 13.14 -2.63
CA ILE A 161 2.45 13.20 -2.66
C ILE A 161 1.91 11.99 -3.43
N GLU A 162 2.40 11.77 -4.65
CA GLU A 162 1.98 10.67 -5.52
C GLU A 162 2.16 9.29 -4.87
N THR A 163 3.26 9.07 -4.14
CA THR A 163 3.52 7.81 -3.42
C THR A 163 2.41 7.45 -2.42
N ARG A 164 1.74 8.47 -1.87
CA ARG A 164 0.77 8.36 -0.77
C ARG A 164 -0.69 8.52 -1.24
N MET A 165 -0.91 8.87 -2.50
CA MET A 165 -2.23 9.13 -3.09
C MET A 165 -2.49 8.20 -4.28
N PRO A 166 -2.74 6.91 -4.04
CA PRO A 166 -3.10 6.02 -5.13
C PRO A 166 -4.44 6.42 -5.76
N LEU A 167 -4.58 6.14 -7.05
CA LEU A 167 -5.82 6.34 -7.80
C LEU A 167 -6.96 5.49 -7.20
N PHE A 168 -8.15 6.08 -7.14
CA PHE A 168 -9.42 5.38 -6.93
C PHE A 168 -10.49 5.97 -7.85
N ASN A 169 -10.86 5.23 -8.89
CA ASN A 169 -11.96 5.58 -9.80
C ASN A 169 -13.07 4.54 -9.66
N ILE A 170 -14.32 4.99 -9.63
CA ILE A 170 -15.49 4.13 -9.45
C ILE A 170 -16.57 4.44 -10.49
N HIS A 171 -17.13 3.39 -11.07
CA HIS A 171 -18.38 3.40 -11.79
C HIS A 171 -19.46 2.75 -10.92
N VAL A 172 -20.64 3.36 -10.88
CA VAL A 172 -21.80 2.86 -10.15
C VAL A 172 -22.95 2.66 -11.15
N PRO A 173 -23.70 1.54 -11.07
CA PRO A 173 -24.81 1.29 -11.98
C PRO A 173 -25.82 2.44 -12.02
N PRO A 174 -26.22 2.93 -13.20
CA PRO A 174 -27.18 4.04 -13.30
C PRO A 174 -28.49 3.75 -12.56
N GLN A 175 -28.99 2.52 -12.63
CA GLN A 175 -30.22 2.10 -11.92
C GLN A 175 -30.10 2.27 -10.40
N LEU A 176 -28.93 1.99 -9.82
CA LEU A 176 -28.69 2.17 -8.39
C LEU A 176 -28.71 3.65 -8.02
N LEU A 177 -28.06 4.50 -8.83
CA LEU A 177 -28.06 5.95 -8.61
C LEU A 177 -29.44 6.59 -8.84
N HIS A 178 -30.24 6.07 -9.78
CA HIS A 178 -31.62 6.53 -9.97
C HIS A 178 -32.51 6.20 -8.77
N LYS A 179 -32.36 5.00 -8.20
CA LYS A 179 -33.10 4.57 -7.01
C LYS A 179 -32.65 5.28 -5.74
N HIS A 180 -31.35 5.55 -5.62
CA HIS A 180 -30.72 6.14 -4.44
C HIS A 180 -29.88 7.36 -4.85
N GLN A 181 -30.55 8.47 -5.16
CA GLN A 181 -29.91 9.67 -5.71
C GLN A 181 -28.84 10.29 -4.78
N HIS A 182 -28.99 10.12 -3.46
CA HIS A 182 -28.01 10.58 -2.47
C HIS A 182 -26.65 9.89 -2.62
N LEU A 183 -26.59 8.69 -3.21
CA LEU A 183 -25.32 8.00 -3.45
C LEU A 183 -24.40 8.82 -4.37
N ALA A 184 -24.96 9.34 -5.47
CA ALA A 184 -24.22 10.18 -6.40
C ALA A 184 -23.78 11.50 -5.73
N HIS A 185 -24.65 12.08 -4.91
CA HIS A 185 -24.36 13.30 -4.17
C HIS A 185 -23.15 13.14 -3.22
N HIS A 186 -23.16 12.10 -2.38
CA HIS A 186 -22.06 11.87 -1.44
C HIS A 186 -20.78 11.45 -2.13
N LEU A 187 -20.83 10.62 -3.19
CA LEU A 187 -19.63 10.31 -3.98
C LEU A 187 -19.00 11.60 -4.52
N LYS A 188 -19.80 12.46 -5.16
CA LYS A 188 -19.30 13.72 -5.73
C LYS A 188 -18.75 14.66 -4.67
N MET A 189 -19.41 14.76 -3.52
CA MET A 189 -18.96 15.57 -2.39
C MET A 189 -17.65 15.06 -1.81
N ASN A 190 -17.50 13.74 -1.66
CA ASN A 190 -16.36 13.10 -1.01
C ASN A 190 -15.12 12.99 -1.91
N GLU A 191 -15.22 13.24 -3.23
CA GLU A 191 -14.07 13.34 -4.16
C GLU A 191 -12.96 14.27 -3.65
N LYS A 192 -13.31 15.32 -2.91
CA LYS A 192 -12.37 16.34 -2.38
C LYS A 192 -12.08 16.18 -0.89
N ARG A 193 -12.36 15.01 -0.31
CA ARG A 193 -12.25 14.75 1.13
C ARG A 193 -11.30 13.59 1.43
N LEU A 194 -10.70 13.61 2.62
CA LEU A 194 -9.73 12.60 3.03
C LEU A 194 -10.43 11.24 3.23
N THR A 195 -10.18 10.31 2.31
CA THR A 195 -10.71 8.94 2.34
C THR A 195 -9.58 7.92 2.31
N THR A 196 -9.90 6.69 2.70
CA THR A 196 -8.98 5.57 2.85
C THR A 196 -9.63 4.27 2.38
N TRP A 197 -8.84 3.20 2.26
CA TRP A 197 -9.36 1.86 1.99
C TRP A 197 -10.33 1.34 3.08
N LEU A 198 -10.30 1.89 4.29
CA LEU A 198 -11.27 1.56 5.33
C LEU A 198 -12.67 2.09 4.98
N ASP A 199 -12.73 3.24 4.33
CA ASP A 199 -13.99 3.86 3.85
C ASP A 199 -14.54 3.06 2.66
N VAL A 200 -13.67 2.66 1.74
CA VAL A 200 -14.04 1.74 0.63
C VAL A 200 -14.55 0.41 1.17
N ARG A 201 -13.96 -0.13 2.24
CA ARG A 201 -14.47 -1.34 2.91
C ARG A 201 -15.88 -1.12 3.49
N LYS A 202 -16.22 0.07 3.98
CA LYS A 202 -17.59 0.39 4.43
C LYS A 202 -18.56 0.37 3.25
N MET A 203 -18.20 1.00 2.14
CA MET A 203 -18.98 0.95 0.89
C MET A 203 -19.20 -0.49 0.40
N LEU A 204 -18.17 -1.33 0.41
CA LEU A 204 -18.31 -2.75 0.03
C LEU A 204 -19.26 -3.50 0.98
N LYS A 205 -19.26 -3.17 2.27
CA LYS A 205 -20.21 -3.77 3.23
C LYS A 205 -21.65 -3.32 2.97
N ASP A 206 -21.86 -2.08 2.55
CA ASP A 206 -23.18 -1.59 2.15
C ASP A 206 -23.75 -2.44 1.01
N ILE A 207 -22.92 -2.68 -0.02
CA ILE A 207 -23.27 -3.54 -1.17
C ILE A 207 -23.65 -4.95 -0.71
N VAL A 208 -22.81 -5.59 0.12
CA VAL A 208 -23.09 -6.95 0.63
C VAL A 208 -24.40 -6.99 1.41
N SER A 209 -24.71 -5.94 2.17
CA SER A 209 -25.92 -5.87 2.99
C SER A 209 -27.17 -5.39 2.23
N ASP A 210 -27.03 -5.00 0.96
CA ASP A 210 -28.07 -4.34 0.16
C ASP A 210 -28.72 -3.14 0.89
N ASN A 211 -27.90 -2.41 1.67
CA ASN A 211 -28.37 -1.28 2.47
C ASN A 211 -27.73 0.01 1.97
N TYR A 212 -28.53 0.83 1.32
CA TYR A 212 -28.10 2.10 0.75
C TYR A 212 -28.71 3.31 1.46
N GLU A 213 -29.41 3.12 2.58
CA GLU A 213 -30.06 4.24 3.28
C GLU A 213 -29.05 5.30 3.73
N PRO A 214 -29.36 6.61 3.67
CA PRO A 214 -28.46 7.65 4.16
C PRO A 214 -28.04 7.41 5.61
N ILE A 215 -26.77 7.65 5.91
CA ILE A 215 -26.27 7.62 7.29
C ILE A 215 -26.14 9.06 7.76
N VAL A 216 -26.98 9.44 8.72
CA VAL A 216 -26.87 10.74 9.40
C VAL A 216 -26.34 10.48 10.79
N SER A 217 -25.06 10.79 11.00
CA SER A 217 -24.42 10.67 12.31
C SER A 217 -23.42 11.79 12.51
N SER A 218 -23.51 12.43 13.68
CA SER A 218 -22.59 13.48 14.11
C SER A 218 -21.34 12.93 14.79
N SER A 219 -21.26 11.61 15.06
CA SER A 219 -20.11 11.02 15.73
C SER A 219 -18.94 10.84 14.78
N LYS A 220 -17.77 11.37 15.16
CA LYS A 220 -16.50 11.07 14.48
C LYS A 220 -16.21 9.58 14.55
N ARG A 221 -15.84 9.01 13.40
CA ARG A 221 -15.53 7.60 13.20
C ARG A 221 -14.24 7.44 12.41
N ASP A 222 -13.63 6.27 12.57
CA ASP A 222 -12.39 5.94 11.89
C ASP A 222 -12.59 5.65 10.39
N ALA A 223 -13.83 5.28 10.01
CA ALA A 223 -14.23 5.01 8.63
C ALA A 223 -15.70 5.36 8.37
N TYR A 224 -15.95 5.88 7.18
CA TYR A 224 -17.24 6.35 6.67
C TYR A 224 -17.60 5.63 5.38
N SER A 225 -18.89 5.48 5.10
CA SER A 225 -19.35 5.02 3.80
C SER A 225 -19.22 6.16 2.77
N VAL A 226 -18.34 6.01 1.78
CA VAL A 226 -18.02 7.10 0.82
C VAL A 226 -19.20 7.58 -0.04
N TRP A 227 -20.30 6.84 -0.06
CA TRP A 227 -21.50 7.16 -0.85
C TRP A 227 -22.79 7.30 -0.03
N ARG A 228 -22.82 6.97 1.26
CA ARG A 228 -24.06 7.06 2.08
C ARG A 228 -24.04 8.23 3.06
N GLU A 229 -22.90 8.87 3.20
CA GLU A 229 -22.69 9.93 4.18
C GLU A 229 -21.58 10.89 3.77
N GLU A 230 -21.56 12.02 4.44
CA GLU A 230 -20.53 13.02 4.35
C GLU A 230 -19.29 12.61 5.16
N VAL A 231 -18.12 12.54 4.51
CA VAL A 231 -16.83 12.40 5.21
C VAL A 231 -16.45 13.77 5.76
N PRO A 232 -16.21 14.00 7.06
CA PRO A 232 -15.98 15.35 7.58
C PRO A 232 -14.81 16.11 6.91
N LEU A 233 -14.97 17.41 6.64
CA LEU A 233 -13.90 18.26 6.08
C LEU A 233 -12.72 18.44 7.04
N ASP A 234 -12.97 18.37 8.34
CA ASP A 234 -11.97 18.47 9.40
C ASP A 234 -11.40 17.10 9.82
N ARG A 235 -11.67 16.03 9.05
CA ARG A 235 -11.11 14.69 9.31
C ARG A 235 -9.60 14.74 9.21
N THR A 236 -8.91 14.41 10.29
CA THR A 236 -7.45 14.37 10.34
C THR A 236 -6.89 13.01 9.93
N CYS A 237 -5.60 12.94 9.61
CA CYS A 237 -4.90 11.67 9.37
C CYS A 237 -5.03 10.71 10.57
N LYS A 238 -5.01 11.24 11.80
CA LYS A 238 -5.22 10.46 13.03
C LYS A 238 -6.62 9.87 13.08
N ASP A 239 -7.66 10.66 12.78
CA ASP A 239 -9.04 10.19 12.71
C ASP A 239 -9.20 9.11 11.64
N ALA A 240 -8.48 9.21 10.52
CA ALA A 240 -8.50 8.24 9.43
C ALA A 240 -7.58 7.02 9.65
N LEU A 241 -6.93 6.89 10.81
CA LEU A 241 -5.91 5.88 11.11
C LEU A 241 -4.75 5.82 10.10
N ILE A 242 -4.45 6.95 9.46
CA ILE A 242 -3.31 7.10 8.55
C ILE A 242 -2.07 7.38 9.41
N PRO A 243 -1.01 6.53 9.34
CA PRO A 243 0.25 6.82 10.01
C PRO A 243 0.83 8.17 9.57
N MET A 244 1.46 8.89 10.51
CA MET A 244 1.87 10.29 10.30
C MET A 244 2.84 10.46 9.13
N GLU A 245 3.69 9.47 8.89
CA GLU A 245 4.63 9.41 7.77
C GLU A 245 3.94 9.36 6.38
N PHE A 246 2.66 8.99 6.33
CA PHE A 246 1.82 8.97 5.12
C PHE A 246 0.86 10.18 5.03
N CYS A 247 0.84 11.04 6.04
CA CYS A 247 -0.02 12.22 6.03
C CYS A 247 0.53 13.33 5.10
N LEU A 248 -0.33 13.95 4.30
CA LEU A 248 0.08 14.93 3.29
C LEU A 248 0.08 16.38 3.74
N CYS A 249 -0.83 16.77 4.64
CA CYS A 249 -1.02 18.17 5.03
C CYS A 249 0.05 18.70 6.01
N ILE A 250 1.21 18.06 6.07
CA ILE A 250 2.29 18.39 7.00
C ILE A 250 3.10 19.57 6.44
N LYS A 251 3.29 20.62 7.24
CA LYS A 251 4.22 21.71 6.89
C LYS A 251 5.64 21.31 7.30
N LYS A 252 6.59 21.41 6.38
CA LYS A 252 7.98 21.06 6.61
C LYS A 252 8.87 22.30 6.43
N GLN A 253 9.80 22.52 7.37
CA GLN A 253 10.79 23.59 7.28
C GLN A 253 12.19 22.99 7.40
N SER A 254 13.01 23.11 6.36
CA SER A 254 14.39 22.64 6.38
C SER A 254 15.25 23.48 7.34
N PHE A 255 16.27 22.85 7.92
CA PHE A 255 17.33 23.52 8.69
C PHE A 255 18.71 22.93 8.36
N LEU A 256 19.77 23.57 8.86
CA LEU A 256 21.15 23.20 8.53
C LEU A 256 21.47 21.78 9.01
N VAL A 257 21.95 20.94 8.08
CA VAL A 257 22.35 19.54 8.33
C VAL A 257 23.57 19.41 9.25
N ASP A 258 24.39 20.46 9.33
CA ASP A 258 25.58 20.53 10.21
C ASP A 258 25.24 20.96 11.64
N SER A 259 23.97 21.22 11.95
CA SER A 259 23.55 21.58 13.30
C SER A 259 23.73 20.41 14.27
N GLN A 260 24.00 20.71 15.54
CA GLN A 260 24.08 19.72 16.60
C GLN A 260 22.79 18.87 16.69
N LEU A 261 21.64 19.51 16.52
CA LEU A 261 20.34 18.84 16.47
C LEU A 261 20.26 17.81 15.33
N ALA A 262 20.69 18.17 14.11
CA ALA A 262 20.68 17.26 12.98
C ALA A 262 21.52 16.00 13.24
N GLN A 263 22.70 16.14 13.86
CA GLN A 263 23.55 15.02 14.26
C GLN A 263 22.89 14.14 15.32
N ILE A 264 22.28 14.74 16.35
CA ILE A 264 21.59 14.02 17.44
C ILE A 264 20.44 13.19 16.90
N VAL A 265 19.53 13.81 16.12
CA VAL A 265 18.33 13.12 15.60
C VAL A 265 18.72 12.03 14.58
N SER A 266 19.71 12.30 13.73
CA SER A 266 20.21 11.32 12.76
C SER A 266 20.85 10.11 13.45
N THR A 267 21.64 10.37 14.49
CA THR A 267 22.23 9.30 15.30
C THR A 267 21.14 8.50 16.02
N ALA A 268 20.13 9.17 16.58
CA ALA A 268 18.98 8.51 17.19
C ALA A 268 18.25 7.58 16.21
N LEU A 269 18.04 8.00 14.97
CA LEU A 269 17.45 7.14 13.94
C LEU A 269 18.31 5.88 13.69
N VAL A 270 19.62 6.02 13.51
CA VAL A 270 20.53 4.88 13.32
C VAL A 270 20.49 3.95 14.54
N THR A 271 20.48 4.50 15.75
CA THR A 271 20.32 3.73 16.99
C THR A 271 19.01 2.93 17.00
N ARG A 272 17.87 3.52 16.59
CA ARG A 272 16.59 2.80 16.50
C ARG A 272 16.60 1.69 15.44
N LEU A 273 17.28 1.91 14.32
CA LEU A 273 17.46 0.87 13.29
C LEU A 273 18.26 -0.32 13.85
N ASN A 274 19.36 -0.06 14.55
CA ASN A 274 20.16 -1.11 15.17
C ASN A 274 19.42 -1.83 16.31
N GLN A 275 18.62 -1.11 17.09
CA GLN A 275 17.72 -1.71 18.09
C GLN A 275 16.72 -2.67 17.46
N ALA A 276 16.11 -2.30 16.33
CA ALA A 276 15.21 -3.18 15.58
C ALA A 276 15.93 -4.45 15.07
N LEU A 277 17.22 -4.33 14.72
CA LEU A 277 18.07 -5.42 14.26
C LEU A 277 18.73 -6.21 15.41
N SER A 278 18.53 -5.85 16.68
CA SER A 278 19.24 -6.43 17.83
C SER A 278 19.15 -7.97 17.90
N LYS A 279 17.97 -8.54 17.61
CA LYS A 279 17.75 -10.00 17.57
C LYS A 279 18.33 -10.69 16.34
N SER A 280 18.85 -9.94 15.38
CA SER A 280 19.43 -10.41 14.12
C SER A 280 20.86 -9.89 13.92
N ASN A 281 21.52 -9.40 14.97
CA ASN A 281 22.87 -8.82 14.90
C ASN A 281 23.95 -9.84 14.52
N ASN A 282 23.67 -11.14 14.67
CA ASN A 282 24.53 -12.25 14.26
C ASN A 282 24.53 -12.47 12.74
N ILE A 283 23.49 -12.03 12.03
CA ILE A 283 23.35 -12.18 10.57
C ILE A 283 23.32 -10.85 9.83
N CYS A 284 22.98 -9.74 10.49
CA CYS A 284 22.99 -8.40 9.93
C CYS A 284 24.20 -7.62 10.50
N TYR A 285 24.85 -6.81 9.67
CA TYR A 285 25.83 -5.84 10.15
C TYR A 285 25.13 -4.73 10.94
N GLU A 286 25.83 -4.21 11.94
CA GLU A 286 25.45 -2.97 12.61
C GLU A 286 25.58 -1.80 11.64
N LEU A 287 24.58 -0.93 11.63
CA LEU A 287 24.53 0.23 10.76
C LEU A 287 25.22 1.42 11.43
N SER A 288 25.94 2.22 10.66
CA SER A 288 26.50 3.49 11.12
C SER A 288 26.10 4.64 10.20
N LEU A 289 25.95 5.84 10.76
CA LEU A 289 25.65 7.04 9.98
C LEU A 289 26.75 7.27 8.94
N LYS A 290 26.35 7.42 7.67
CA LYS A 290 27.26 7.77 6.57
C LYS A 290 27.16 9.25 6.24
N GLU A 291 25.96 9.71 5.93
CA GLU A 291 25.71 11.08 5.48
C GLU A 291 24.30 11.52 5.84
N ILE A 292 24.12 12.78 6.25
CA ILE A 292 22.82 13.41 6.46
C ILE A 292 22.49 14.19 5.20
N HIS A 293 21.41 13.82 4.50
CA HIS A 293 21.03 14.49 3.25
C HIS A 293 20.01 15.61 3.48
N ASN A 294 19.09 15.43 4.43
CA ASN A 294 18.06 16.43 4.70
C ASN A 294 17.54 16.29 6.12
N VAL A 295 17.24 17.44 6.74
CA VAL A 295 16.55 17.47 8.03
C VAL A 295 15.50 18.57 8.00
N LYS A 296 14.26 18.21 8.32
CA LYS A 296 13.11 19.11 8.27
C LYS A 296 12.35 19.07 9.59
N ILE A 297 12.07 20.24 10.17
CA ILE A 297 11.10 20.36 11.25
C ILE A 297 9.71 20.12 10.67
N VAL A 298 8.96 19.23 11.30
CA VAL A 298 7.62 18.79 10.91
C VAL A 298 6.61 19.51 11.79
N ARG A 299 5.70 20.27 11.18
CA ARG A 299 4.61 20.96 11.87
C ARG A 299 3.27 20.42 11.40
N LEU A 300 2.45 19.98 12.35
CA LEU A 300 1.11 19.51 12.06
C LEU A 300 0.12 20.68 11.97
N PRO A 301 -0.88 20.61 11.06
CA PRO A 301 -1.95 21.59 11.03
C PRO A 301 -2.68 21.69 12.38
N GLY A 302 -2.88 22.91 12.87
CA GLY A 302 -3.63 23.16 14.10
C GLY A 302 -2.88 22.89 15.40
N GLU A 303 -1.60 22.48 15.37
CA GLU A 303 -0.77 22.42 16.57
C GLU A 303 -0.08 23.79 16.80
N PRO A 304 -0.45 24.56 17.84
CA PRO A 304 0.11 25.89 18.11
C PRO A 304 1.57 25.83 18.54
N ASN A 305 1.97 24.74 19.21
CA ASN A 305 3.36 24.41 19.52
C ASN A 305 3.67 23.05 18.89
N PRO A 306 4.66 22.94 17.99
CA PRO A 306 5.10 21.65 17.51
C PRO A 306 5.60 20.87 18.72
N ARG A 307 5.03 19.68 18.96
CA ARG A 307 5.86 18.65 19.59
C ARG A 307 7.03 18.46 18.63
N ASP A 308 8.24 18.63 19.13
CA ASP A 308 9.49 18.72 18.38
C ASP A 308 9.67 17.51 17.45
N ARG A 309 9.06 17.57 16.26
CA ARG A 309 9.08 16.53 15.25
C ARG A 309 10.07 16.91 14.17
N VAL A 310 10.89 15.94 13.81
CA VAL A 310 11.92 16.11 12.81
C VAL A 310 11.84 14.94 11.84
N GLU A 311 11.77 15.25 10.55
CA GLU A 311 11.97 14.29 9.49
C GLU A 311 13.44 14.33 9.08
N VAL A 312 14.11 13.18 9.12
CA VAL A 312 15.49 13.03 8.69
C VAL A 312 15.53 12.14 7.46
N THR A 313 16.33 12.55 6.48
CA THR A 313 16.78 11.70 5.38
C THR A 313 18.28 11.53 5.47
N LEU A 314 18.76 10.30 5.63
CA LEU A 314 20.17 9.97 5.82
C LEU A 314 20.56 8.70 5.05
N SER A 315 21.85 8.52 4.81
CA SER A 315 22.42 7.26 4.35
C SER A 315 23.26 6.59 5.44
N VAL A 316 23.37 5.26 5.39
CA VAL A 316 24.12 4.46 6.38
C VAL A 316 25.14 3.54 5.73
N ASN A 317 26.21 3.24 6.45
CA ASN A 317 27.12 2.13 6.16
C ASN A 317 26.66 0.85 6.86
N PRO A 318 27.06 -0.33 6.37
CA PRO A 318 27.74 -0.60 5.08
C PRO A 318 26.78 -0.69 3.88
N SER A 319 25.47 -0.58 4.10
CA SER A 319 24.45 -0.83 3.06
C SER A 319 24.37 0.24 1.97
N ASN A 320 24.93 1.43 2.23
CA ASN A 320 24.67 2.67 1.47
C ASN A 320 23.18 3.01 1.39
N GLY A 321 22.38 2.48 2.30
CA GLY A 321 20.92 2.61 2.26
C GLY A 321 20.45 4.00 2.62
N LEU A 322 19.51 4.50 1.81
CA LEU A 322 18.88 5.80 2.00
C LEU A 322 17.58 5.62 2.78
N PHE A 323 17.54 6.20 3.98
CA PHE A 323 16.42 6.09 4.90
C PHE A 323 15.78 7.45 5.13
N GLN A 324 14.46 7.45 5.28
CA GLN A 324 13.67 8.59 5.72
C GLN A 324 12.75 8.18 6.86
N ALA A 325 12.72 8.97 7.92
CA ALA A 325 11.85 8.73 9.06
C ALA A 325 11.50 10.03 9.78
N GLN A 326 10.38 10.01 10.50
CA GLN A 326 9.99 11.07 11.42
C GLN A 326 10.32 10.63 12.85
N LEU A 327 10.85 11.54 13.65
CA LEU A 327 11.13 11.34 15.06
C LEU A 327 10.51 12.49 15.85
N TYR A 328 9.99 12.19 17.04
CA TYR A 328 9.45 13.19 17.96
C TYR A 328 10.20 13.16 19.29
N LEU A 329 10.38 14.34 19.89
CA LEU A 329 10.94 14.47 21.23
C LEU A 329 9.89 14.09 22.28
N LYS A 330 10.18 13.10 23.13
CA LYS A 330 9.22 12.61 24.14
C LYS A 330 9.06 13.56 25.33
N ASN A 331 10.16 14.12 25.83
CA ASN A 331 10.21 14.95 27.04
C ASN A 331 10.75 16.34 26.69
N ALA A 332 9.85 17.24 26.28
CA ALA A 332 10.21 18.57 25.79
C ALA A 332 10.65 19.50 26.94
N LYS A 333 11.92 19.90 26.94
CA LYS A 333 12.37 21.12 27.63
C LYS A 333 13.07 22.10 26.66
N ASN A 334 13.78 21.60 25.64
CA ASN A 334 14.32 22.39 24.52
C ASN A 334 14.91 21.43 23.45
N LEU A 335 14.66 21.66 22.15
CA LEU A 335 15.33 20.96 21.03
C LEU A 335 16.85 20.94 21.20
N ASN A 336 17.41 22.08 21.63
CA ASN A 336 18.85 22.30 21.71
C ASN A 336 19.54 21.53 22.85
N ASN A 337 18.77 21.01 23.82
CA ASN A 337 19.29 20.24 24.96
C ASN A 337 18.82 18.78 24.95
N SER A 338 18.38 18.26 23.79
CA SER A 338 17.95 16.87 23.66
C SER A 338 19.13 15.91 23.54
N GLY A 339 19.03 14.72 24.13
CA GLY A 339 19.93 13.60 23.91
C GLY A 339 19.38 12.61 22.87
N ILE A 340 20.23 11.68 22.43
CA ILE A 340 19.88 10.64 21.44
C ILE A 340 18.64 9.81 21.90
N ASP A 341 18.58 9.45 23.18
CA ASP A 341 17.51 8.61 23.72
C ASP A 341 16.16 9.33 23.85
N ASP A 342 16.14 10.66 23.83
CA ASP A 342 14.93 11.47 23.93
C ASP A 342 14.09 11.45 22.64
N TRP A 343 14.72 11.10 21.52
CA TRP A 343 14.11 11.07 20.19
C TRP A 343 13.50 9.71 19.88
N ILE A 344 12.17 9.67 19.76
CA ILE A 344 11.41 8.45 19.49
C ILE A 344 10.99 8.42 18.03
N LEU A 345 11.13 7.26 17.40
CA LEU A 345 10.61 7.03 16.05
C LEU A 345 9.08 7.20 16.02
N GLU A 346 8.59 8.04 15.11
CA GLU A 346 7.17 8.19 14.79
C GLU A 346 6.86 7.38 13.53
N GLY A 347 6.05 6.32 13.68
CA GLY A 347 5.68 5.46 12.56
C GLY A 347 6.81 4.56 12.06
N ASP A 348 6.74 4.21 10.78
CA ASP A 348 7.68 3.32 10.08
C ASP A 348 8.85 4.08 9.43
N VAL A 349 10.02 3.45 9.34
CA VAL A 349 11.13 3.97 8.53
C VAL A 349 10.96 3.57 7.06
N SER A 350 11.03 4.56 6.17
CA SER A 350 11.03 4.38 4.72
C SER A 350 12.45 4.15 4.21
N ARG A 351 12.66 3.06 3.46
CA ARG A 351 13.85 2.85 2.63
C ARG A 351 13.55 3.41 1.23
N LEU A 352 14.31 4.40 0.77
CA LEU A 352 14.04 5.15 -0.46
C LEU A 352 14.78 4.62 -1.70
N ASP A 353 15.60 3.59 -1.53
CA ASP A 353 16.35 2.89 -2.57
C ASP A 353 16.11 1.38 -2.52
N SER A 354 16.29 0.71 -3.67
CA SER A 354 16.22 -0.75 -3.72
C SER A 354 17.42 -1.38 -3.03
N TYR A 355 17.18 -2.39 -2.20
CA TYR A 355 18.21 -3.10 -1.45
C TYR A 355 18.52 -4.50 -2.01
N GLY A 356 17.83 -4.94 -3.06
CA GLY A 356 18.11 -6.20 -3.77
C GLY A 356 18.40 -7.40 -2.85
N ASN A 357 19.59 -7.99 -3.02
CA ASN A 357 20.05 -9.15 -2.25
C ASN A 357 20.77 -8.80 -0.94
N GLN A 358 20.86 -7.51 -0.56
CA GLN A 358 21.54 -7.09 0.67
C GLN A 358 20.95 -7.72 1.93
N SER A 359 19.64 -8.02 1.94
CA SER A 359 18.93 -8.60 3.09
C SER A 359 18.47 -10.05 2.89
N SER A 360 19.15 -10.81 2.02
CA SER A 360 18.79 -12.20 1.67
C SER A 360 18.74 -13.16 2.86
N CYS A 361 19.60 -12.97 3.86
CA CYS A 361 19.71 -13.76 5.09
C CYS A 361 18.52 -13.63 6.06
N ILE A 362 17.65 -12.62 5.89
CA ILE A 362 16.51 -12.39 6.79
C ILE A 362 15.19 -12.52 6.05
N ASN A 363 14.25 -13.29 6.62
CA ASN A 363 12.93 -13.48 6.06
C ASN A 363 11.88 -12.71 6.88
N ASP A 364 12.02 -11.39 6.97
CA ASP A 364 11.08 -10.51 7.67
C ASP A 364 10.80 -9.26 6.82
N ARG A 365 9.51 -8.96 6.59
CA ARG A 365 9.11 -7.87 5.68
C ARG A 365 9.57 -6.48 6.15
N VAL A 366 9.70 -6.27 7.46
CA VAL A 366 10.11 -4.98 8.03
C VAL A 366 11.62 -4.92 8.12
N LEU A 367 12.26 -5.92 8.76
CA LEU A 367 13.71 -5.90 9.01
C LEU A 367 14.54 -6.02 7.73
N ARG A 368 13.99 -6.59 6.64
CA ARG A 368 14.65 -6.62 5.33
C ARG A 368 14.95 -5.23 4.76
N LYS A 369 14.22 -4.19 5.18
CA LYS A 369 14.50 -2.79 4.80
C LYS A 369 15.84 -2.30 5.37
N TYR A 370 16.23 -2.83 6.53
CA TYR A 370 17.35 -2.34 7.34
C TYR A 370 18.58 -3.25 7.26
N CYS A 371 18.36 -4.56 7.27
CA CYS A 371 19.44 -5.56 7.37
C CYS A 371 20.36 -5.52 6.15
N TYR A 372 21.67 -5.43 6.41
CA TYR A 372 22.71 -5.77 5.45
C TYR A 372 23.40 -7.04 5.92
N CYS A 373 23.27 -8.12 5.15
CA CYS A 373 23.70 -9.44 5.56
C CYS A 373 25.21 -9.53 5.71
N ARG A 374 25.63 -10.13 6.81
CA ARG A 374 26.99 -10.63 7.00
C ARG A 374 27.25 -11.68 5.92
N LYS A 375 28.41 -11.62 5.28
CA LYS A 375 28.88 -12.75 4.47
C LYS A 375 28.93 -13.94 5.42
N ILE A 376 28.11 -14.95 5.20
CA ILE A 376 28.27 -16.23 5.89
C ILE A 376 29.64 -16.72 5.45
N ILE A 377 30.63 -16.62 6.35
CA ILE A 377 31.82 -17.43 6.21
C ILE A 377 31.30 -18.84 6.41
N HIS A 378 31.00 -19.53 5.31
CA HIS A 378 30.96 -20.98 5.35
C HIS A 378 32.38 -21.39 5.74
N SER A 379 32.59 -21.64 7.04
CA SER A 379 33.70 -22.47 7.47
C SER A 379 33.55 -23.77 6.69
N ARG A 380 34.53 -24.01 5.82
CA ARG A 380 34.63 -25.23 5.01
C ARG A 380 34.52 -26.47 5.87
#